data_AF-A0A6H1N2D8-F1
#
_entry.id   AF-A0A6H1N2D8-F1
#
_cell.length_a   1.000
_cell.length_b   1.000
_cell.length_c   1.000
_cell.angle_alpha   90.00
_cell.angle_beta   90.00
_cell.angle_gamma   90.00
#
_symmetry.space_group_name_H-M   'P 1'
#
loop_
_entity.id
_entity.type
_entity.pdbx_description
1 polymer ?
#
loop_
_entity_poly.entity_id
_entity_poly.type
_entity_poly.pdbx_seq_one_letter_code
_entity_poly.pdbx_strand_id
1 'polypeptide(L)'
;MRERKTGLSACVQGRFDEGQSFAALVARKGADWHDTVMDTIQEHPVLRQVDRTELRDGILQVAPPKALDLAGLISVGSLLYGPLKSLRTPDVERDACLRDVLNAVGNDARFFTNHGHAEDGEEADFLASSFHANALAGTTIDICLIGVSDENVLVLWRFEDD
;
A
#
# COMPACT_ATOMS: atom_id res chain seq x y z
N MET A 1 -19.82 -19.00 -0.22
CA MET A 1 -19.42 -17.70 -0.77
C MET A 1 -19.04 -16.82 0.41
N ARG A 2 -17.75 -16.51 0.60
CA ARG A 2 -17.32 -15.53 1.61
C ARG A 2 -17.47 -14.15 0.97
N GLU A 3 -18.31 -13.30 1.56
CA GLU A 3 -18.35 -11.87 1.23
C GLU A 3 -16.92 -11.31 1.36
N ARG A 4 -16.35 -10.81 0.26
CA ARG A 4 -15.08 -10.09 0.31
C ARG A 4 -15.32 -8.83 1.14
N LYS A 5 -14.87 -8.85 2.39
CA LYS A 5 -14.90 -7.73 3.35
C LYS A 5 -13.91 -6.63 2.98
N THR A 6 -13.79 -6.27 1.72
CA THR A 6 -12.94 -5.16 1.29
C THR A 6 -13.87 -4.05 0.83
N GLY A 7 -13.99 -2.98 1.62
CA GLY A 7 -14.83 -1.82 1.33
C GLY A 7 -14.35 -0.98 0.14
N LEU A 8 -13.56 -1.57 -0.75
CA LEU A 8 -12.96 -0.89 -1.89
C LEU A 8 -14.00 -0.66 -2.99
N SER A 9 -13.86 0.47 -3.68
CA SER A 9 -14.69 0.83 -4.84
C SER A 9 -14.56 -0.21 -5.96
N ALA A 10 -15.61 -0.37 -6.76
CA ALA A 10 -15.59 -1.24 -7.94
C ALA A 10 -14.49 -0.84 -8.97
N CYS A 11 -14.02 0.41 -8.94
CA CYS A 11 -12.98 0.89 -9.85
C CYS A 11 -11.63 0.18 -9.67
N VAL A 12 -11.41 -0.51 -8.54
CA VAL A 12 -10.18 -1.27 -8.26
C VAL A 12 -10.08 -2.59 -9.04
N GLN A 13 -11.19 -3.02 -9.66
CA GLN A 13 -11.21 -4.27 -10.42
C GLN A 13 -10.21 -4.22 -11.57
N GLY A 14 -9.28 -5.18 -11.59
CA GLY A 14 -8.22 -5.25 -12.60
C GLY A 14 -7.08 -4.24 -12.42
N ARG A 15 -7.08 -3.46 -11.33
CA ARG A 15 -6.00 -2.51 -11.01
C ARG A 15 -4.96 -3.04 -10.05
N PHE A 16 -5.28 -4.09 -9.30
CA PHE A 16 -4.36 -4.78 -8.40
C PHE A 16 -4.35 -6.24 -8.85
N ASP A 17 -3.21 -6.70 -9.37
CA ASP A 17 -3.01 -8.10 -9.73
C ASP A 17 -2.94 -8.93 -8.44
N GLU A 18 -3.95 -9.77 -8.18
CA GLU A 18 -4.02 -10.61 -6.97
C GLU A 18 -2.81 -11.56 -6.84
N GLY A 19 -2.06 -11.82 -7.92
CA GLY A 19 -0.83 -12.61 -7.88
C GLY A 19 0.41 -11.86 -7.37
N GLN A 20 0.39 -10.52 -7.41
CA GLN A 20 1.55 -9.68 -7.06
C GLN A 20 1.19 -8.53 -6.11
N SER A 21 -0.07 -8.41 -5.73
CA SER A 21 -0.56 -7.33 -4.90
C SER A 21 -1.74 -7.74 -4.04
N PHE A 22 -1.89 -7.01 -2.93
CA PHE A 22 -2.98 -7.13 -1.98
C PHE A 22 -3.61 -5.76 -1.77
N ALA A 23 -4.94 -5.68 -1.77
CA ALA A 23 -5.66 -4.46 -1.52
C ALA A 23 -6.87 -4.73 -0.62
N ALA A 24 -6.96 -4.02 0.50
CA ALA A 24 -8.08 -4.11 1.42
C ALA A 24 -8.36 -2.76 2.10
N LEU A 25 -9.64 -2.44 2.26
CA LEU A 25 -10.12 -1.38 3.13
C LEU A 25 -11.03 -2.01 4.19
N VAL A 26 -10.70 -1.83 5.46
CA VAL A 26 -11.39 -2.42 6.60
C VAL A 26 -11.66 -1.39 7.68
N ALA A 27 -12.69 -1.62 8.50
CA ALA A 27 -12.92 -0.81 9.70
C ALA A 27 -11.79 -1.03 10.72
N ARG A 28 -11.29 0.05 11.31
CA ARG A 28 -10.29 0.02 12.38
C ARG A 28 -10.87 -0.67 13.61
N LYS A 29 -10.10 -1.59 14.19
CA LYS A 29 -10.44 -2.29 15.42
C LYS A 29 -9.49 -1.89 16.54
N GLY A 30 -10.07 -1.40 17.63
CA GLY A 30 -9.31 -1.04 18.82
C GLY A 30 -8.42 0.19 18.64
N ALA A 31 -7.63 0.47 19.67
CA ALA A 31 -6.76 1.64 19.71
C ALA A 31 -5.49 1.49 18.85
N ASP A 32 -4.93 0.29 18.76
CA ASP A 32 -3.73 0.02 17.96
C ASP A 32 -4.11 -0.42 16.55
N TRP A 33 -3.89 0.46 15.57
CA TRP A 33 -4.22 0.17 14.18
C TRP A 33 -3.32 -0.90 13.56
N HIS A 34 -2.12 -1.16 14.13
CA HIS A 34 -1.24 -2.22 13.64
C HIS A 34 -1.92 -3.60 13.77
N ASP A 35 -2.68 -3.83 14.85
CA ASP A 35 -3.46 -5.07 15.02
C ASP A 35 -4.46 -5.26 13.88
N THR A 36 -5.10 -4.17 13.45
CA THR A 36 -6.03 -4.22 12.32
C THR A 36 -5.31 -4.59 11.02
N VAL A 37 -4.11 -4.05 10.78
CA VAL A 37 -3.30 -4.42 9.60
C VAL A 37 -2.90 -5.89 9.67
N MET A 38 -2.37 -6.35 10.80
CA MET A 38 -1.94 -7.74 10.99
C MET A 38 -3.10 -8.73 10.75
N ASP A 39 -4.24 -8.51 11.38
CA ASP A 39 -5.45 -9.31 11.18
C ASP A 39 -5.89 -9.36 9.71
N THR A 40 -5.66 -8.28 8.97
CA THR A 40 -6.08 -8.14 7.57
C THR A 40 -5.17 -8.90 6.62
N ILE A 41 -3.86 -8.90 6.87
CA ILE A 41 -2.87 -9.50 5.96
C ILE A 41 -2.55 -10.96 6.28
N GLN A 42 -2.82 -11.44 7.50
CA GLN A 42 -2.45 -12.80 7.94
C GLN A 42 -3.14 -13.93 7.16
N GLU A 43 -4.28 -13.67 6.52
CA GLU A 43 -4.93 -14.66 5.65
C GLU A 43 -4.24 -14.77 4.28
N HIS A 44 -3.41 -13.80 3.89
CA HIS A 44 -2.72 -13.80 2.60
C HIS A 44 -1.46 -14.68 2.64
N PRO A 45 -1.29 -15.67 1.74
CA PRO A 45 -0.19 -16.64 1.81
C PRO A 45 1.22 -16.06 1.83
N VAL A 46 1.44 -14.94 1.13
CA VAL A 46 2.72 -14.22 1.10
C VAL A 46 2.90 -13.38 2.36
N LEU A 47 1.85 -12.65 2.78
CA LEU A 47 1.96 -11.65 3.84
C LEU A 47 1.82 -12.23 5.25
N ARG A 48 1.38 -13.49 5.38
CA ARG A 48 1.29 -14.17 6.68
C ARG A 48 2.64 -14.30 7.41
N GLN A 49 3.75 -14.08 6.72
CA GLN A 49 5.10 -14.15 7.29
C GLN A 49 5.56 -12.81 7.88
N VAL A 50 4.85 -11.71 7.60
CA VAL A 50 5.19 -10.38 8.12
C VAL A 50 5.18 -10.42 9.64
N ASP A 51 6.28 -10.01 10.27
CA ASP A 51 6.35 -9.85 11.72
C ASP A 51 5.72 -8.52 12.14
N ARG A 52 5.04 -8.52 13.28
CA ARG A 52 4.37 -7.33 13.82
C ARG A 52 5.37 -6.23 14.19
N THR A 53 6.50 -6.60 14.77
CA THR A 53 7.55 -5.67 15.22
C THR A 53 8.25 -5.08 14.01
N GLU A 54 8.59 -5.91 13.02
CA GLU A 54 9.16 -5.46 11.74
C GLU A 54 8.23 -4.50 11.01
N LEU A 55 6.93 -4.79 10.94
CA LEU A 55 5.96 -3.85 10.35
C LEU A 55 5.94 -2.52 11.11
N ARG A 56 5.88 -2.56 12.43
CA ARG A 56 5.78 -1.36 13.27
C ARG A 56 7.02 -0.47 13.15
N ASP A 57 8.19 -1.07 13.15
CA ASP A 57 9.46 -0.35 13.18
C ASP A 57 9.98 -0.03 11.77
N GLY A 58 9.50 -0.76 10.75
CA GLY A 58 9.98 -0.71 9.38
C GLY A 58 9.22 0.25 8.45
N ILE A 59 8.19 0.94 8.94
CA ILE A 59 7.37 1.87 8.16
C ILE A 59 7.54 3.33 8.59
N LEU A 60 7.53 4.22 7.60
CA LEU A 60 7.67 5.65 7.74
C LEU A 60 6.43 6.37 7.22
N GLN A 61 6.12 7.53 7.81
CA GLN A 61 4.98 8.32 7.38
C GLN A 61 5.23 8.94 5.99
N VAL A 62 4.19 8.91 5.17
CA VAL A 62 4.17 9.44 3.81
C VAL A 62 3.42 10.77 3.77
N ALA A 63 3.96 11.75 3.07
CA ALA A 63 3.24 13.00 2.78
C ALA A 63 1.98 12.70 1.94
N PRO A 64 0.79 13.24 2.28
CA PRO A 64 -0.46 12.88 1.61
C PRO A 64 -0.44 12.93 0.07
N PRO A 65 0.18 13.95 -0.58
CA PRO A 65 0.27 13.99 -2.04
C PRO A 65 1.04 12.81 -2.64
N LYS A 66 2.02 12.26 -1.90
CA LYS A 66 2.91 11.18 -2.35
C LYS A 66 2.30 9.79 -2.17
N ALA A 67 1.26 9.66 -1.35
CA ALA A 67 0.51 8.41 -1.22
C ALA A 67 -0.11 7.97 -2.56
N LEU A 68 -0.47 8.93 -3.43
CA LEU A 68 -0.98 8.63 -4.78
C LEU A 68 0.07 8.00 -5.68
N ASP A 69 1.30 8.51 -5.66
CA ASP A 69 2.42 7.96 -6.44
C ASP A 69 2.71 6.51 -6.03
N LEU A 70 2.74 6.27 -4.72
CA LEU A 70 2.97 4.94 -4.16
C LEU A 70 1.81 3.97 -4.46
N ALA A 71 0.56 4.43 -4.38
CA ALA A 71 -0.60 3.65 -4.79
C ALA A 71 -0.53 3.30 -6.30
N GLY A 72 -0.03 4.22 -7.12
CA GLY A 72 0.26 3.99 -8.53
C GLY A 72 1.27 2.87 -8.73
N LEU A 73 2.43 2.95 -8.06
CA LEU A 73 3.46 1.90 -8.07
C LEU A 73 2.90 0.53 -7.65
N ILE A 74 2.10 0.48 -6.57
CA ILE A 74 1.52 -0.77 -6.08
C ILE A 74 0.52 -1.36 -7.09
N SER A 75 -0.31 -0.52 -7.69
CA SER A 75 -1.36 -0.95 -8.63
C SER A 75 -0.79 -1.58 -9.91
N VAL A 76 0.14 -0.90 -10.58
CA VAL A 76 0.57 -1.29 -11.95
C VAL A 76 2.08 -1.25 -12.16
N GLY A 77 2.87 -0.98 -11.12
CA GLY A 77 4.33 -0.93 -11.21
C GLY A 77 5.00 -2.30 -11.28
N SER A 78 6.33 -2.32 -11.24
CA SER A 78 7.13 -3.48 -10.89
C SER A 78 8.20 -3.06 -9.89
N LEU A 79 8.51 -3.91 -8.92
CA LEU A 79 9.59 -3.69 -7.97
C LEU A 79 10.93 -4.16 -8.55
N LEU A 80 10.93 -5.23 -9.36
CA LEU A 80 12.13 -5.77 -10.02
C LEU A 80 12.63 -4.91 -11.18
N TYR A 81 11.71 -4.44 -12.03
CA TYR A 81 12.06 -3.67 -13.24
C TYR A 81 11.91 -2.16 -13.02
N GLY A 82 11.52 -1.76 -11.80
CA GLY A 82 11.18 -0.40 -11.44
C GLY A 82 9.79 0.03 -11.97
N PRO A 83 9.35 1.24 -11.57
CA PRO A 83 8.08 1.81 -12.00
C PRO A 83 8.00 1.94 -13.52
N LEU A 84 6.87 1.54 -14.09
CA LEU A 84 6.58 1.79 -15.49
C LEU A 84 6.65 3.30 -15.79
N LYS A 85 7.24 3.68 -16.93
CA LYS A 85 7.34 5.09 -17.35
C LYS A 85 5.98 5.79 -17.40
N SER A 86 4.91 5.05 -17.70
CA SER A 86 3.53 5.54 -17.72
C SER A 86 3.00 5.99 -16.36
N LEU A 87 3.65 5.63 -15.25
CA LEU A 87 3.32 6.15 -13.92
C LEU A 87 3.70 7.62 -13.76
N ARG A 88 4.70 8.12 -14.50
CA ARG A 88 5.10 9.54 -14.47
C ARG A 88 4.21 10.44 -15.34
N THR A 89 3.30 9.84 -16.11
CA THR A 89 2.28 10.55 -16.87
C THR A 89 0.93 10.43 -16.18
N PRO A 90 0.17 11.53 -16.04
CA PRO A 90 -1.19 11.47 -15.51
C PRO A 90 -2.06 10.52 -16.32
N ASP A 91 -2.84 9.70 -15.63
CA ASP A 91 -3.84 8.80 -16.21
C ASP A 91 -5.16 9.09 -15.49
N VAL A 92 -6.11 9.67 -16.22
CA VAL A 92 -7.35 10.20 -15.62
C VAL A 92 -8.13 9.11 -14.89
N GLU A 93 -8.21 7.90 -15.46
CA GLU A 93 -9.02 6.83 -14.88
C GLU A 93 -8.31 6.16 -13.70
N ARG A 94 -7.01 5.90 -13.83
CA ARG A 94 -6.18 5.35 -12.74
C ARG A 94 -6.14 6.33 -11.57
N ASP A 95 -5.77 7.58 -11.83
CA ASP A 95 -5.53 8.57 -10.78
C ASP A 95 -6.83 8.96 -10.09
N ALA A 96 -7.98 8.98 -10.80
CA ALA A 96 -9.28 9.16 -10.17
C ALA A 96 -9.61 7.99 -9.22
N CYS A 97 -9.47 6.74 -9.70
CA CYS A 97 -9.75 5.57 -8.87
C CYS A 97 -8.85 5.50 -7.62
N LEU A 98 -7.55 5.76 -7.78
CA LEU A 98 -6.63 5.74 -6.64
C LEU A 98 -6.92 6.86 -5.64
N ARG A 99 -7.31 8.06 -6.09
CA ARG A 99 -7.80 9.11 -5.19
C ARG A 99 -9.05 8.67 -4.43
N ASP A 100 -10.01 8.01 -5.10
CA ASP A 100 -11.20 7.49 -4.43
C ASP A 100 -10.83 6.45 -3.36
N VAL A 101 -9.88 5.56 -3.63
CA VAL A 101 -9.37 4.57 -2.67
C VAL A 101 -8.71 5.25 -1.46
N LEU A 102 -7.87 6.26 -1.69
CA LEU A 102 -7.20 6.99 -0.61
C LEU A 102 -8.18 7.82 0.21
N ASN A 103 -9.15 8.46 -0.43
CA ASN A 103 -10.19 9.26 0.23
C ASN A 103 -11.15 8.40 1.06
N ALA A 104 -11.36 7.14 0.67
CA ALA A 104 -12.20 6.20 1.42
C ALA A 104 -11.66 5.87 2.82
N VAL A 105 -10.38 6.17 3.11
CA VAL A 105 -9.82 6.02 4.45
C VAL A 105 -10.43 7.05 5.42
N GLY A 106 -10.60 8.29 4.97
CA GLY A 106 -11.12 9.41 5.76
C GLY A 106 -10.27 10.68 5.59
N ASN A 107 -10.86 11.84 5.92
CA ASN A 107 -10.26 13.15 5.66
C ASN A 107 -8.96 13.41 6.41
N ASP A 108 -8.77 12.82 7.59
CA ASP A 108 -7.59 12.97 8.44
C ASP A 108 -6.64 11.76 8.36
N ALA A 109 -6.73 11.00 7.26
CA ALA A 109 -5.92 9.80 7.07
C ALA A 109 -4.42 10.12 7.08
N ARG A 110 -3.67 9.31 7.82
CA ARG A 110 -2.20 9.28 7.76
C ARG A 110 -1.77 8.06 6.96
N PHE A 111 -0.70 8.22 6.19
CA PHE A 111 -0.19 7.20 5.30
C PHE A 111 1.19 6.74 5.72
N PHE A 112 1.49 5.45 5.56
CA PHE A 112 2.76 4.84 5.97
C PHE A 112 3.26 3.86 4.90
N THR A 113 4.58 3.72 4.78
CA THR A 113 5.22 2.79 3.83
C THR A 113 6.58 2.31 4.34
N ASN A 114 7.02 1.14 3.90
CA ASN A 114 8.38 0.63 4.06
C ASN A 114 9.32 1.05 2.91
N HIS A 115 8.85 1.88 1.98
CA HIS A 115 9.66 2.41 0.87
C HIS A 115 10.70 3.43 1.39
N GLY A 116 11.98 3.23 1.07
CA GLY A 116 13.10 4.04 1.59
C GLY A 116 13.03 5.54 1.32
N HIS A 117 12.53 5.96 0.16
CA HIS A 117 12.30 7.38 -0.15
C HIS A 117 11.31 8.09 0.80
N ALA A 118 10.59 7.38 1.66
CA ALA A 118 9.79 8.05 2.69
C ALA A 118 10.65 8.87 3.67
N GLU A 119 11.94 8.57 3.81
CA GLU A 119 12.90 9.38 4.57
C GLU A 119 13.06 10.81 4.02
N ASP A 120 12.79 11.00 2.72
CA ASP A 120 12.90 12.29 2.03
C ASP A 120 11.68 13.20 2.25
N GLY A 121 10.63 12.70 2.94
CA GLY A 121 9.45 13.48 3.31
C GLY A 121 8.69 14.04 2.09
N GLU A 122 8.55 15.36 2.02
CA GLU A 122 7.83 16.04 0.92
C GLU A 122 8.54 15.91 -0.43
N GLU A 123 9.85 15.67 -0.43
CA GLU A 123 10.69 15.52 -1.63
C GLU A 123 10.78 14.07 -2.13
N ALA A 124 10.14 13.12 -1.46
CA ALA A 124 10.15 11.70 -1.82
C ALA A 124 9.76 11.47 -3.30
N ASP A 125 10.59 10.71 -4.02
CA ASP A 125 10.28 10.20 -5.37
C ASP A 125 10.08 8.68 -5.33
N PHE A 126 8.85 8.25 -5.02
CA PHE A 126 8.47 6.82 -5.03
C PHE A 126 8.46 6.20 -6.43
N LEU A 127 8.66 7.00 -7.48
CA LEU A 127 8.77 6.51 -8.85
C LEU A 127 10.23 6.48 -9.32
N ALA A 128 11.20 6.60 -8.41
CA ALA A 128 12.60 6.37 -8.70
C ALA A 128 12.84 4.91 -9.10
N SER A 129 13.70 4.70 -10.10
CA SER A 129 14.05 3.35 -10.58
C SER A 129 14.94 2.57 -9.61
N SER A 130 15.62 3.27 -8.71
CA SER A 130 16.45 2.70 -7.67
C SER A 130 15.91 3.13 -6.32
N PHE A 131 15.60 2.16 -5.49
CA PHE A 131 15.16 2.39 -4.12
C PHE A 131 15.68 1.26 -3.24
N HIS A 132 15.62 1.47 -1.94
CA HIS A 132 15.69 0.41 -0.95
C HIS A 132 14.34 0.33 -0.25
N ALA A 133 13.99 -0.83 0.28
CA ALA A 133 12.83 -1.02 1.12
C ALA A 133 13.22 -1.96 2.26
N ASN A 134 12.60 -1.76 3.43
CA ASN A 134 12.68 -2.75 4.50
C ASN A 134 11.77 -3.91 4.08
N ALA A 135 12.35 -5.02 3.62
CA ALA A 135 11.57 -6.19 3.24
C ALA A 135 10.78 -6.67 4.46
N LEU A 136 9.45 -6.62 4.37
CA LEU A 136 8.54 -7.00 5.46
C LEU A 136 7.98 -8.40 5.24
N ALA A 137 7.75 -8.79 3.99
CA ALA A 137 7.25 -10.13 3.62
C ALA A 137 8.37 -11.17 3.43
N GLY A 138 9.45 -11.06 4.22
CA GLY A 138 10.53 -12.05 4.27
C GLY A 138 11.35 -12.13 2.98
N THR A 139 11.09 -13.16 2.16
CA THR A 139 11.91 -13.49 0.96
C THR A 139 11.52 -12.74 -0.30
N THR A 140 10.51 -11.88 -0.25
CA THR A 140 10.07 -11.07 -1.39
C THR A 140 10.59 -9.64 -1.27
N ILE A 141 10.79 -8.99 -2.42
CA ILE A 141 10.82 -7.53 -2.45
C ILE A 141 9.39 -7.05 -2.31
N ASP A 142 9.11 -6.19 -1.32
CA ASP A 142 7.76 -5.75 -1.08
C ASP A 142 7.65 -4.28 -0.65
N ILE A 143 6.56 -3.65 -1.07
CA ILE A 143 6.24 -2.27 -0.74
C ILE A 143 4.78 -2.19 -0.33
N CYS A 144 4.52 -1.59 0.84
CA CYS A 144 3.18 -1.33 1.34
C CYS A 144 2.83 0.15 1.33
N LEU A 145 1.54 0.45 1.24
CA LEU A 145 0.94 1.73 1.58
C LEU A 145 -0.21 1.45 2.55
N ILE A 146 -0.06 1.93 3.78
CA ILE A 146 -1.05 1.78 4.84
C ILE A 146 -1.67 3.14 5.13
N GLY A 147 -2.98 3.27 4.88
CA GLY A 147 -3.76 4.46 5.25
C GLY A 147 -4.51 4.22 6.55
N VAL A 148 -4.44 5.15 7.49
CA VAL A 148 -5.06 5.02 8.83
C VAL A 148 -5.84 6.27 9.18
N SER A 149 -7.12 6.11 9.50
CA SER A 149 -7.95 7.10 10.17
C SER A 149 -8.48 6.56 11.51
N ASP A 150 -9.38 7.29 12.14
CA ASP A 150 -10.09 6.80 13.33
C ASP A 150 -11.07 5.67 13.00
N GLU A 151 -11.60 5.64 11.77
CA GLU A 151 -12.63 4.69 11.37
C GLU A 151 -12.10 3.54 10.52
N ASN A 152 -11.07 3.77 9.70
CA ASN A 152 -10.65 2.84 8.66
C ASN A 152 -9.15 2.61 8.62
N VAL A 153 -8.79 1.43 8.13
CA VAL A 153 -7.44 1.05 7.73
C VAL A 153 -7.48 0.57 6.28
N LEU A 154 -6.69 1.22 5.43
CA LEU A 154 -6.38 0.79 4.06
C LEU A 154 -5.04 0.07 4.08
N VAL A 155 -4.97 -1.06 3.40
CA VAL A 155 -3.74 -1.79 3.13
C VAL A 155 -3.65 -2.00 1.63
N LEU A 156 -2.67 -1.36 0.99
CA LEU A 156 -2.21 -1.69 -0.34
C LEU A 156 -0.82 -2.30 -0.21
N TRP A 157 -0.54 -3.39 -0.91
CA TRP A 157 0.73 -4.09 -0.83
C TRP A 157 1.11 -4.61 -2.20
N ARG A 158 2.36 -4.45 -2.59
CA ARG A 158 2.96 -5.13 -3.75
C ARG A 158 4.10 -6.00 -3.27
N PHE A 159 4.17 -7.22 -3.79
CA PHE A 159 5.23 -8.19 -3.48
C PHE A 159 5.67 -8.88 -4.78
N GLU A 160 6.98 -9.03 -4.95
CA GLU A 160 7.60 -9.73 -6.08
C GLU A 160 8.68 -10.68 -5.56
N ASP A 161 8.72 -11.88 -6.12
CA ASP A 161 9.83 -12.83 -5.90
C ASP A 161 11.08 -12.28 -6.61
N ASP A 162 12.22 -12.25 -5.91
CA ASP A 162 13.54 -11.87 -6.46
C ASP A 162 14.09 -12.92 -7.44
#